data_AF-A0A9E0DN39-F1
#
_entry.id   AF-A0A9E0DN39-F1
#
_cell.length_a   1.000
_cell.length_b   1.000
_cell.length_c   1.000
_cell.angle_alpha   90.00
_cell.angle_beta   90.00
_cell.angle_gamma   90.00
#
_symmetry.space_group_name_H-M   'P 1'
#
loop_
_entity.id
_entity.type
_entity.pdbx_description
1 polymer ?
#
loop_
_entity_poly.entity_id
_entity_poly.type
_entity_poly.pdbx_seq_one_letter_code
_entity_poly.pdbx_strand_id
1 'polypeptide(L)'
;MKTKEIKAKNMNTKIFIEEKVREIRNIVGDGMAINALSGGVDSSVVTALGHKALGNKLKTYFIDNGIMRKREPEKVKAEFKKLGIPVEIIDASQAFFDALRGIADPEEKREAITQTFYKKIFADLVTQSGAKYLLQGTILTDIDETVAGIKRQHNVFAQLDIDPQKAFGYKILEPLIQLRKDGVRKVGRGLGLPESMFNRFPFPGPALAARVIGEVTPEKIAIVRKATAIVEAQLKDVKAFQYLAILHNDRVTGMRYGKRVFGNQIEIRCWNSTDARKAAPTRLPFTVLEKMAAKITKNIPEVVSVTYNITTKPTSTIEAV
;
A
#
# COMPACT_ATOMS: atom_id res chain seq x y z
N MET A 1 26.95 -12.42 2.41
CA MET A 1 27.42 -11.97 1.07
C MET A 1 26.78 -10.61 0.81
N LYS A 2 27.55 -9.55 0.49
CA LYS A 2 26.95 -8.23 0.19
C LYS A 2 26.23 -8.31 -1.17
N THR A 3 24.91 -8.10 -1.18
CA THR A 3 24.12 -8.05 -2.42
C THR A 3 24.62 -6.92 -3.32
N LYS A 4 25.11 -7.26 -4.52
CA LYS A 4 25.64 -6.27 -5.48
C LYS A 4 24.49 -5.62 -6.27
N GLU A 5 24.44 -4.29 -6.25
CA GLU A 5 23.45 -3.50 -6.99
C GLU A 5 23.60 -3.68 -8.51
N ILE A 6 22.46 -3.85 -9.20
CA ILE A 6 22.34 -3.75 -10.65
C ILE A 6 21.68 -2.40 -10.99
N LYS A 7 22.49 -1.45 -11.48
CA LYS A 7 22.02 -0.11 -11.84
C LYS A 7 21.11 -0.14 -13.06
N ALA A 8 19.96 0.54 -13.01
CA ALA A 8 18.96 0.52 -14.09
C ALA A 8 19.51 0.97 -15.45
N LYS A 9 20.45 1.93 -15.46
CA LYS A 9 21.10 2.42 -16.69
C LYS A 9 21.92 1.35 -17.43
N ASN A 10 22.51 0.40 -16.70
CA ASN A 10 23.38 -0.63 -17.25
C ASN A 10 22.65 -1.97 -17.45
N MET A 11 21.39 -2.07 -17.01
CA MET A 11 20.63 -3.32 -17.03
C MET A 11 20.01 -3.56 -18.42
N ASN A 12 20.39 -4.66 -19.06
CA ASN A 12 19.61 -5.24 -20.15
C ASN A 12 18.39 -5.96 -19.56
N THR A 13 17.23 -5.32 -19.67
CA THR A 13 16.00 -5.78 -19.01
C THR A 13 15.53 -7.15 -19.50
N LYS A 14 15.71 -7.47 -20.79
CA LYS A 14 15.30 -8.76 -21.34
C LYS A 14 16.13 -9.90 -20.74
N ILE A 15 17.46 -9.74 -20.75
CA ILE A 15 18.39 -10.72 -20.17
C ILE A 15 18.10 -10.91 -18.69
N PHE A 16 17.97 -9.82 -17.92
CA PHE A 16 17.67 -9.89 -16.49
C PHE A 16 16.36 -10.67 -16.21
N ILE A 17 15.30 -10.41 -16.98
CA ILE A 17 14.02 -11.13 -16.83
C ILE A 17 14.20 -12.62 -17.14
N GLU A 18 14.90 -12.97 -18.23
CA GLU A 18 15.12 -14.36 -18.63
C GLU A 18 15.97 -15.13 -17.60
N GLU A 19 17.01 -14.50 -17.06
CA GLU A 19 17.85 -15.05 -15.99
C GLU A 19 17.02 -15.31 -14.73
N LYS A 20 16.24 -14.33 -14.26
CA LYS A 20 15.41 -14.48 -13.06
C LYS A 20 14.28 -15.49 -13.24
N VAL A 21 13.69 -15.56 -14.44
CA VAL A 21 12.71 -16.60 -14.79
C VAL A 21 13.34 -18.00 -14.68
N ARG A 22 14.56 -18.18 -15.20
CA ARG A 22 15.29 -19.45 -15.12
C ARG A 22 15.66 -19.81 -13.69
N GLU A 23 16.16 -18.84 -12.92
CA GLU A 23 16.51 -19.01 -11.50
C GLU A 23 15.30 -19.46 -10.68
N ILE A 24 14.16 -18.75 -10.79
CA ILE A 24 12.92 -19.11 -10.09
C ILE A 24 12.46 -20.52 -10.49
N ARG A 25 12.44 -20.83 -11.79
CA ARG A 25 12.02 -22.15 -12.28
C ARG A 25 12.91 -23.27 -11.75
N ASN A 26 14.22 -23.08 -11.73
CA ASN A 26 15.17 -24.08 -11.25
C ASN A 26 15.04 -24.31 -9.74
N ILE A 27 14.86 -23.25 -8.95
CA ILE A 27 14.74 -23.37 -7.49
C ILE A 27 13.40 -24.00 -7.09
N VAL A 28 12.30 -23.61 -7.74
CA VAL A 28 10.96 -24.11 -7.43
C VAL A 28 10.75 -25.53 -7.98
N GLY A 29 11.29 -25.82 -9.16
CA GLY A 29 11.16 -27.12 -9.82
C GLY A 29 9.69 -27.52 -10.01
N ASP A 30 9.32 -28.66 -9.42
CA ASP A 30 7.94 -29.15 -9.42
C ASP A 30 7.09 -28.71 -8.23
N GLY A 31 7.67 -27.92 -7.33
CA GLY A 31 6.94 -27.31 -6.23
C GLY A 31 5.99 -26.21 -6.66
N MET A 32 5.23 -25.71 -5.69
CA MET A 32 4.40 -24.52 -5.84
C MET A 32 4.97 -23.34 -5.08
N ALA A 33 4.68 -22.16 -5.59
CA ALA A 33 5.03 -20.90 -4.95
C ALA A 33 3.80 -20.05 -4.69
N ILE A 34 3.89 -19.18 -3.70
CA ILE A 34 2.84 -18.23 -3.30
C ILE A 34 3.42 -16.82 -3.24
N ASN A 35 2.58 -15.81 -3.48
CA ASN A 35 2.93 -14.44 -3.17
C ASN A 35 1.70 -13.61 -2.78
N ALA A 36 1.93 -12.55 -2.02
CA ALA A 36 0.94 -11.52 -1.73
C ALA A 36 1.12 -10.31 -2.67
N LEU A 37 0.06 -9.94 -3.36
CA LEU A 37 -0.01 -8.77 -4.22
C LEU A 37 -0.62 -7.61 -3.44
N SER A 38 0.16 -6.56 -3.16
CA SER A 38 -0.31 -5.36 -2.45
C SER A 38 -0.83 -4.24 -3.36
N GLY A 39 -0.64 -4.37 -4.69
CA GLY A 39 -0.89 -3.31 -5.67
C GLY A 39 0.21 -2.24 -5.74
N GLY A 40 1.27 -2.38 -4.94
CA GLY A 40 2.50 -1.62 -5.07
C GLY A 40 3.36 -2.10 -6.25
N VAL A 41 4.33 -1.27 -6.65
CA VAL A 41 5.17 -1.56 -7.82
C VAL A 41 5.98 -2.84 -7.64
N ASP A 42 6.61 -3.05 -6.48
CA ASP A 42 7.54 -4.17 -6.30
C ASP A 42 6.79 -5.51 -6.23
N SER A 43 5.69 -5.55 -5.46
CA SER A 43 4.80 -6.72 -5.40
C SER A 43 4.17 -7.04 -6.77
N SER A 44 3.90 -6.01 -7.58
CA SER A 44 3.38 -6.21 -8.94
C SER A 44 4.42 -6.81 -9.87
N VAL A 45 5.67 -6.32 -9.81
CA VAL A 45 6.78 -6.84 -10.63
C VAL A 45 7.14 -8.26 -10.25
N VAL A 46 7.24 -8.58 -8.96
CA VAL A 46 7.53 -9.95 -8.53
C VAL A 46 6.41 -10.92 -8.92
N THR A 47 5.15 -10.48 -8.87
CA THR A 47 4.00 -11.27 -9.34
C THR A 47 4.12 -11.59 -10.82
N ALA A 48 4.35 -10.57 -11.66
CA ALA A 48 4.47 -10.77 -13.11
C ALA A 48 5.70 -11.65 -13.48
N LEU A 49 6.82 -11.45 -12.79
CA LEU A 49 8.03 -12.24 -12.98
C LEU A 49 7.83 -13.70 -12.56
N GLY A 50 7.22 -13.92 -11.38
CA GLY A 50 6.90 -15.25 -10.87
C GLY A 50 5.91 -15.99 -11.78
N HIS A 51 4.87 -15.32 -12.27
CA HIS A 51 3.91 -15.93 -13.19
C HIS A 51 4.57 -16.29 -14.52
N LYS A 52 5.46 -15.44 -15.06
CA LYS A 52 6.24 -15.77 -16.26
C LYS A 52 7.14 -17.00 -16.06
N ALA A 53 7.62 -17.23 -14.83
CA ALA A 53 8.46 -18.37 -14.51
C ALA A 53 7.69 -19.68 -14.28
N LEU A 54 6.56 -19.59 -13.57
CA LEU A 54 5.87 -20.73 -12.96
C LEU A 54 4.45 -20.98 -13.49
N GLY A 55 3.86 -20.02 -14.22
CA GLY A 55 2.48 -20.08 -14.69
C GLY A 55 1.50 -20.38 -13.55
N ASN A 56 0.77 -21.48 -13.68
CA ASN A 56 -0.22 -21.94 -12.71
C ASN A 56 0.37 -22.48 -11.40
N LYS A 57 1.69 -22.73 -11.33
CA LYS A 57 2.38 -23.11 -10.09
C LYS A 57 2.62 -21.93 -9.14
N LEU A 58 2.29 -20.69 -9.56
CA LEU A 58 2.24 -19.52 -8.70
C LEU A 58 0.80 -19.25 -8.23
N LYS A 59 0.58 -19.22 -6.92
CA LYS A 59 -0.64 -18.74 -6.29
C LYS A 59 -0.47 -17.28 -5.88
N THR A 60 -1.27 -16.40 -6.47
CA THR A 60 -1.23 -14.96 -6.17
C THR A 60 -2.50 -14.53 -5.45
N TYR A 61 -2.32 -14.02 -4.23
CA TYR A 61 -3.41 -13.54 -3.40
C TYR A 61 -3.34 -12.02 -3.22
N PHE A 62 -4.48 -11.35 -3.36
CA PHE A 62 -4.70 -9.99 -2.89
C PHE A 62 -5.56 -10.06 -1.63
N ILE A 63 -5.01 -9.69 -0.48
CA ILE A 63 -5.75 -9.67 0.79
C ILE A 63 -6.47 -8.32 0.89
N ASP A 64 -7.78 -8.33 0.72
CA ASP A 64 -8.61 -7.16 0.98
C ASP A 64 -8.82 -7.02 2.49
N ASN A 65 -8.05 -6.11 3.08
CA ASN A 65 -8.08 -5.80 4.51
C ASN A 65 -9.22 -4.84 4.90
N GLY A 66 -10.09 -4.44 3.95
CA GLY A 66 -11.21 -3.54 4.24
C GLY A 66 -10.82 -2.09 4.51
N ILE A 67 -9.54 -1.75 4.55
CA ILE A 67 -9.01 -0.39 4.80
C ILE A 67 -8.33 0.23 3.57
N MET A 68 -8.46 -0.41 2.40
CA MET A 68 -7.96 0.11 1.12
C MET A 68 -8.83 1.23 0.53
N ARG A 69 -8.30 1.89 -0.51
CA ARG A 69 -9.01 2.88 -1.34
C ARG A 69 -10.22 2.26 -2.03
N LYS A 70 -11.12 3.13 -2.49
CA LYS A 70 -12.33 2.74 -3.22
C LYS A 70 -11.99 1.93 -4.48
N ARG A 71 -12.52 0.70 -4.53
CA ARG A 71 -12.39 -0.25 -5.64
C ARG A 71 -10.95 -0.65 -5.98
N GLU A 72 -10.06 -0.61 -4.99
CA GLU A 72 -8.65 -0.94 -5.21
C GLU A 72 -8.42 -2.42 -5.55
N PRO A 73 -8.98 -3.40 -4.78
CA PRO A 73 -8.79 -4.82 -5.06
C PRO A 73 -9.24 -5.21 -6.47
N GLU A 74 -10.41 -4.73 -6.89
CA GLU A 74 -11.00 -5.05 -8.20
C GLU A 74 -10.20 -4.44 -9.35
N LYS A 75 -9.68 -3.21 -9.16
CA LYS A 75 -8.79 -2.59 -10.14
C LYS A 75 -7.50 -3.40 -10.30
N VAL A 76 -6.86 -3.78 -9.21
CA VAL A 76 -5.62 -4.57 -9.24
C VAL A 76 -5.87 -5.91 -9.92
N LYS A 77 -6.91 -6.65 -9.52
CA LYS A 77 -7.29 -7.91 -10.18
C LYS A 77 -7.58 -7.75 -11.67
N ALA A 78 -8.28 -6.69 -12.06
CA ALA A 78 -8.60 -6.44 -13.47
C ALA A 78 -7.35 -6.16 -14.32
N GLU A 79 -6.39 -5.40 -13.81
CA GLU A 79 -5.12 -5.14 -14.53
C GLU A 79 -4.28 -6.41 -14.70
N PHE A 80 -4.18 -7.25 -13.65
CA PHE A 80 -3.46 -8.52 -13.76
C PHE A 80 -4.17 -9.54 -14.66
N LYS A 81 -5.51 -9.53 -14.69
CA LYS A 81 -6.30 -10.37 -15.61
C LYS A 81 -5.98 -10.06 -17.07
N LYS A 82 -5.73 -8.79 -17.44
CA LYS A 82 -5.32 -8.41 -18.81
C LYS A 82 -3.97 -9.02 -19.23
N LEU A 83 -3.12 -9.34 -18.25
CA LEU A 83 -1.82 -9.99 -18.45
C LEU A 83 -1.91 -11.52 -18.38
N GLY A 84 -3.12 -12.08 -18.25
CA GLY A 84 -3.32 -13.52 -18.08
C GLY A 84 -2.95 -14.05 -16.69
N ILE A 85 -2.67 -13.17 -15.72
CA ILE A 85 -2.22 -13.55 -14.39
C ILE A 85 -3.44 -13.71 -13.48
N PRO A 86 -3.74 -14.92 -12.97
CA PRO A 86 -4.83 -15.11 -12.02
C PRO A 86 -4.48 -14.50 -10.66
N VAL A 87 -5.39 -13.68 -10.13
CA VAL A 87 -5.29 -13.11 -8.78
C VAL A 87 -6.56 -13.45 -8.02
N GLU A 88 -6.38 -14.12 -6.89
CA GLU A 88 -7.45 -14.44 -5.95
C GLU A 88 -7.58 -13.31 -4.92
N ILE A 89 -8.80 -12.79 -4.73
CA ILE A 89 -9.06 -11.77 -3.71
C ILE A 89 -9.59 -12.50 -2.49
N ILE A 90 -8.91 -12.31 -1.36
CA ILE A 90 -9.30 -12.84 -0.06
C ILE A 90 -9.90 -11.69 0.74
N ASP A 91 -11.20 -11.76 1.03
CA ASP A 91 -11.83 -10.82 1.94
C ASP A 91 -11.42 -11.15 3.37
N ALA A 92 -10.60 -10.28 3.96
CA ALA A 92 -10.16 -10.37 5.34
C ALA A 92 -10.64 -9.18 6.17
N SER A 93 -11.53 -8.35 5.64
CA SER A 93 -11.92 -7.07 6.22
C SER A 93 -12.34 -7.19 7.69
N GLN A 94 -13.18 -8.19 8.01
CA GLN A 94 -13.64 -8.46 9.37
C GLN A 94 -12.47 -8.72 10.34
N ALA A 95 -11.50 -9.54 9.95
CA ALA A 95 -10.34 -9.87 10.80
C ALA A 95 -9.49 -8.63 11.11
N PHE A 96 -9.35 -7.70 10.15
CA PHE A 96 -8.64 -6.44 10.37
C PHE A 96 -9.41 -5.48 11.27
N PHE A 97 -10.72 -5.34 11.07
CA PHE A 97 -11.54 -4.48 11.94
C PHE A 97 -11.62 -5.01 13.37
N ASP A 98 -11.68 -6.33 13.56
CA ASP A 98 -11.64 -6.93 14.89
C ASP A 98 -10.30 -6.72 15.57
N ALA A 99 -9.19 -6.80 14.82
CA ALA A 99 -7.86 -6.53 15.36
C ALA A 99 -7.61 -5.05 15.68
N LEU A 100 -8.34 -4.12 15.06
CA LEU A 100 -8.20 -2.67 15.27
C LEU A 100 -9.15 -2.11 16.34
N ARG A 101 -10.07 -2.93 16.85
CA ARG A 101 -11.08 -2.52 17.82
C ARG A 101 -10.43 -1.98 19.10
N GLY A 102 -10.83 -0.78 19.51
CA GLY A 102 -10.31 -0.09 20.69
C GLY A 102 -8.90 0.50 20.55
N ILE A 103 -8.21 0.30 19.42
CA ILE A 103 -6.83 0.76 19.24
C ILE A 103 -6.83 2.18 18.64
N ALA A 104 -6.30 3.14 19.40
CA ALA A 104 -6.15 4.52 18.96
C ALA A 104 -4.70 4.89 18.56
N ASP A 105 -3.72 4.27 19.21
CA ASP A 105 -2.29 4.59 19.00
C ASP A 105 -1.83 4.22 17.58
N PRO A 106 -1.14 5.13 16.87
CA PRO A 106 -0.65 4.89 15.51
C PRO A 106 0.24 3.65 15.33
N GLU A 107 1.16 3.41 16.26
CA GLU A 107 2.11 2.31 16.18
C GLU A 107 1.44 0.99 16.53
N GLU A 108 0.56 0.97 17.54
CA GLU A 108 -0.29 -0.20 17.84
C GLU A 108 -1.20 -0.56 16.66
N LYS A 109 -1.80 0.43 15.97
CA LYS A 109 -2.59 0.18 14.75
C LYS A 109 -1.74 -0.47 13.67
N ARG A 110 -0.52 0.04 13.44
CA ARG A 110 0.42 -0.50 12.45
C ARG A 110 0.80 -1.94 12.79
N GLU A 111 1.06 -2.21 14.06
CA GLU A 111 1.40 -3.54 14.56
C GLU A 111 0.22 -4.51 14.38
N ALA A 112 -0.98 -4.12 14.81
CA ALA A 112 -2.19 -4.94 14.67
C ALA A 112 -2.51 -5.30 13.21
N ILE A 113 -2.36 -4.35 12.28
CA ILE A 113 -2.53 -4.58 10.84
C ILE A 113 -1.48 -5.57 10.34
N THR A 114 -0.22 -5.39 10.74
CA THR A 114 0.89 -6.27 10.33
C THR A 114 0.70 -7.68 10.86
N GLN A 115 0.40 -7.84 12.15
CA GLN A 115 0.12 -9.15 12.76
C GLN A 115 -1.04 -9.85 12.06
N THR A 116 -2.14 -9.14 11.84
CA THR A 116 -3.33 -9.73 11.21
C THR A 116 -3.03 -10.19 9.80
N PHE A 117 -2.33 -9.38 9.01
CA PHE A 117 -1.94 -9.76 7.66
C PHE A 117 -1.11 -11.04 7.64
N TYR A 118 -0.01 -11.08 8.39
CA TYR A 118 0.98 -12.15 8.28
C TYR A 118 0.59 -13.40 9.07
N LYS A 119 0.21 -13.25 10.35
CA LYS A 119 -0.05 -14.40 11.23
C LYS A 119 -1.44 -14.99 11.07
N LYS A 120 -2.47 -14.15 10.83
CA LYS A 120 -3.86 -14.64 10.79
C LYS A 120 -4.33 -15.00 9.39
N ILE A 121 -3.93 -14.22 8.37
CA ILE A 121 -4.45 -14.41 7.02
C ILE A 121 -3.44 -15.12 6.12
N PHE A 122 -2.23 -14.57 6.01
CA PHE A 122 -1.27 -15.05 5.03
C PHE A 122 -0.71 -16.44 5.41
N ALA A 123 -0.45 -16.70 6.69
CA ALA A 123 -0.02 -18.02 7.15
C ALA A 123 -1.00 -19.12 6.73
N ASP A 124 -2.30 -18.92 6.97
CA ASP A 124 -3.35 -19.88 6.59
C ASP A 124 -3.39 -20.12 5.08
N LEU A 125 -3.25 -19.06 4.26
CA LEU A 125 -3.18 -19.17 2.81
C LEU A 125 -1.95 -19.97 2.35
N VAL A 126 -0.80 -19.77 3.00
CA VAL A 126 0.40 -20.55 2.68
C VAL A 126 0.17 -22.04 2.98
N THR A 127 -0.35 -22.36 4.17
CA THR A 127 -0.65 -23.74 4.56
C THR A 127 -1.66 -24.40 3.63
N GLN A 128 -2.77 -23.72 3.31
CA GLN A 128 -3.81 -24.22 2.41
C GLN A 128 -3.30 -24.39 0.98
N SER A 129 -2.40 -23.50 0.53
CA SER A 129 -1.84 -23.60 -0.81
C SER A 129 -0.87 -24.77 -0.97
N GLY A 130 -0.25 -25.28 0.10
CA GLY A 130 0.84 -26.26 0.00
C GLY A 130 2.10 -25.72 -0.69
N ALA A 131 2.22 -24.39 -0.84
CA ALA A 131 3.38 -23.76 -1.43
C ALA A 131 4.61 -23.91 -0.53
N LYS A 132 5.73 -24.30 -1.13
CA LYS A 132 7.04 -24.44 -0.44
C LYS A 132 7.91 -23.19 -0.61
N TYR A 133 7.48 -22.25 -1.45
CA TYR A 133 8.24 -21.06 -1.80
C TYR A 133 7.38 -19.81 -1.70
N LEU A 134 7.91 -18.75 -1.09
CA LEU A 134 7.28 -17.44 -1.00
C LEU A 134 8.06 -16.45 -1.87
N LEU A 135 7.43 -15.85 -2.88
CA LEU A 135 8.05 -14.76 -3.64
C LEU A 135 7.78 -13.42 -2.96
N GLN A 136 8.85 -12.66 -2.71
CA GLN A 136 8.77 -11.32 -2.14
C GLN A 136 9.41 -10.27 -3.06
N GLY A 137 8.82 -9.08 -3.06
CA GLY A 137 9.27 -7.95 -3.85
C GLY A 137 10.36 -7.11 -3.18
N THR A 138 11.13 -7.68 -2.24
CA THR A 138 12.19 -6.95 -1.51
C THR A 138 13.21 -6.37 -2.49
N ILE A 139 13.56 -5.09 -2.30
CA ILE A 139 14.56 -4.39 -3.11
C ILE A 139 15.75 -3.93 -2.27
N LEU A 140 16.85 -3.56 -2.93
CA LEU A 140 18.08 -3.15 -2.25
C LEU A 140 17.87 -1.95 -1.32
N THR A 141 16.95 -1.05 -1.68
CA THR A 141 16.62 0.12 -0.85
C THR A 141 16.02 -0.29 0.49
N ASP A 142 15.26 -1.38 0.54
CA ASP A 142 14.65 -1.87 1.78
C ASP A 142 15.72 -2.45 2.73
N ILE A 143 16.74 -3.11 2.17
CA ILE A 143 17.88 -3.62 2.94
C ILE A 143 18.68 -2.47 3.53
N ASP A 144 19.01 -1.46 2.71
CA ASP A 144 19.76 -0.28 3.16
C ASP A 144 19.02 0.42 4.34
N GLU A 145 17.70 0.54 4.25
CA GLU A 145 16.87 1.14 5.31
C GLU A 145 16.72 0.24 6.55
N THR A 146 16.77 -1.08 6.39
CA THR A 146 16.73 -2.05 7.50
C THR A 146 18.06 -2.01 8.26
N VAL A 147 19.19 -1.99 7.56
CA VAL A 147 20.54 -1.87 8.15
C VAL A 147 20.74 -0.51 8.82
N ALA A 148 20.13 0.55 8.28
CA ALA A 148 20.13 1.88 8.90
C ALA A 148 19.17 2.02 10.09
N GLY A 149 18.35 1.01 10.40
CA GLY A 149 17.36 1.06 11.49
C GLY A 149 16.14 1.95 11.20
N ILE A 150 15.92 2.35 9.96
CA ILE A 150 14.92 3.36 9.55
C ILE A 150 13.59 2.72 9.11
N LYS A 151 13.60 1.51 8.52
CA LYS A 151 12.38 0.77 8.20
C LYS A 151 12.27 -0.53 8.97
N ARG A 152 11.19 -0.66 9.73
CA ARG A 152 10.81 -1.89 10.41
C ARG A 152 10.14 -2.92 9.45
N GLN A 153 9.47 -2.47 8.40
CA GLN A 153 8.45 -3.28 7.70
C GLN A 153 8.91 -4.45 6.82
N HIS A 154 10.19 -4.60 6.44
CA HIS A 154 10.57 -5.60 5.43
C HIS A 154 11.10 -6.93 5.96
N ASN A 155 11.22 -7.07 7.28
CA ASN A 155 11.52 -8.34 7.92
C ASN A 155 10.42 -8.70 8.92
N VAL A 156 9.15 -8.67 8.51
CA VAL A 156 8.04 -9.03 9.41
C VAL A 156 8.26 -10.39 10.06
N PHE A 157 8.84 -11.36 9.35
CA PHE A 157 9.16 -12.64 9.96
C PHE A 157 10.28 -12.54 11.01
N ALA A 158 11.40 -11.86 10.72
CA ALA A 158 12.49 -11.71 11.69
C ALA A 158 12.17 -10.78 12.87
N GLN A 159 11.31 -9.78 12.67
CA GLN A 159 10.83 -8.88 13.73
C GLN A 159 9.83 -9.55 14.67
N LEU A 160 9.15 -10.58 14.18
CA LEU A 160 8.23 -11.39 14.97
C LEU A 160 8.89 -12.63 15.55
N ASP A 161 10.23 -12.72 15.43
CA ASP A 161 11.05 -13.87 15.83
C ASP A 161 10.54 -15.18 15.21
N ILE A 162 9.93 -15.06 14.02
CA ILE A 162 9.43 -16.17 13.23
C ILE A 162 10.48 -16.51 12.18
N ASP A 163 11.13 -17.65 12.34
CA ASP A 163 11.83 -18.31 11.24
C ASP A 163 10.76 -18.88 10.28
N PRO A 164 10.60 -18.35 9.05
CA PRO A 164 9.54 -18.78 8.13
C PRO A 164 9.65 -20.25 7.74
N GLN A 165 10.88 -20.79 7.72
CA GLN A 165 11.12 -22.19 7.40
C GLN A 165 10.73 -23.09 8.57
N LYS A 166 10.97 -22.67 9.82
CA LYS A 166 10.54 -23.42 11.02
C LYS A 166 9.05 -23.25 11.35
N ALA A 167 8.51 -22.05 11.19
CA ALA A 167 7.14 -21.73 11.58
C ALA A 167 6.11 -22.14 10.52
N PHE A 168 6.48 -22.07 9.24
CA PHE A 168 5.53 -22.23 8.15
C PHE A 168 6.01 -23.14 7.00
N GLY A 169 7.25 -23.65 7.05
CA GLY A 169 7.73 -24.67 6.12
C GLY A 169 8.08 -24.21 4.69
N TYR A 170 8.24 -22.90 4.45
CA TYR A 170 8.55 -22.36 3.11
C TYR A 170 9.88 -21.61 3.02
N LYS A 171 10.45 -21.54 1.81
CA LYS A 171 11.66 -20.79 1.46
C LYS A 171 11.32 -19.46 0.78
N ILE A 172 11.95 -18.37 1.19
CA ILE A 172 11.73 -17.05 0.61
C ILE A 172 12.60 -16.87 -0.64
N LEU A 173 12.02 -16.35 -1.72
CA LEU A 173 12.69 -15.97 -2.96
C LEU A 173 12.52 -14.47 -3.22
N GLU A 174 13.63 -13.74 -3.30
CA GLU A 174 13.67 -12.28 -3.45
C GLU A 174 14.34 -11.88 -4.77
N PRO A 175 13.68 -12.09 -5.92
CA PRO A 175 14.33 -11.93 -7.24
C PRO A 175 14.70 -10.47 -7.58
N LEU A 176 14.18 -9.50 -6.83
CA LEU A 176 14.41 -8.06 -7.05
C LEU A 176 15.44 -7.46 -6.09
N ILE A 177 16.06 -8.27 -5.23
CA ILE A 177 16.94 -7.82 -4.12
C ILE A 177 18.15 -6.98 -4.58
N GLN A 178 18.55 -7.10 -5.86
CA GLN A 178 19.67 -6.37 -6.46
C GLN A 178 19.26 -5.03 -7.08
N LEU A 179 17.97 -4.69 -7.10
CA LEU A 179 17.43 -3.52 -7.80
C LEU A 179 17.08 -2.37 -6.86
N ARG A 180 17.08 -1.15 -7.40
CA ARG A 180 16.42 0.02 -6.81
C ARG A 180 15.12 0.33 -7.57
N LYS A 181 14.35 1.32 -7.10
CA LYS A 181 13.01 1.65 -7.63
C LYS A 181 12.98 1.92 -9.14
N ASP A 182 13.99 2.61 -9.66
CA ASP A 182 14.16 2.86 -11.10
C ASP A 182 14.35 1.55 -11.89
N GLY A 183 15.17 0.63 -11.36
CA GLY A 183 15.37 -0.71 -11.89
C GLY A 183 14.09 -1.53 -11.91
N VAL A 184 13.34 -1.55 -10.79
CA VAL A 184 12.05 -2.25 -10.70
C VAL A 184 11.04 -1.72 -11.71
N ARG A 185 10.91 -0.39 -11.85
CA ARG A 185 10.04 0.22 -12.87
C ARG A 185 10.46 -0.17 -14.30
N LYS A 186 11.77 -0.26 -14.56
CA LYS A 186 12.30 -0.70 -15.86
C LYS A 186 11.94 -2.17 -16.13
N VAL A 187 12.11 -3.05 -15.15
CA VAL A 187 11.69 -4.47 -15.25
C VAL A 187 10.19 -4.60 -15.46
N GLY A 188 9.39 -3.86 -14.69
CA GLY A 188 7.93 -3.89 -14.80
C GLY A 188 7.43 -3.53 -16.20
N ARG A 189 8.01 -2.49 -16.81
CA ARG A 189 7.72 -2.14 -18.21
C ARG A 189 8.09 -3.27 -19.18
N GLY A 190 9.24 -3.91 -18.98
CA GLY A 190 9.66 -5.07 -19.78
C GLY A 190 8.77 -6.31 -19.60
N LEU A 191 8.01 -6.39 -18.50
CA LEU A 191 7.01 -7.43 -18.25
C LEU A 191 5.61 -7.07 -18.75
N GLY A 192 5.42 -5.87 -19.32
CA GLY A 192 4.12 -5.42 -19.84
C GLY A 192 3.17 -4.82 -18.79
N LEU A 193 3.65 -4.53 -17.57
CA LEU A 193 2.81 -3.86 -16.57
C LEU A 193 2.46 -2.43 -17.02
N PRO A 194 1.19 -1.99 -16.85
CA PRO A 194 0.73 -0.69 -17.33
C PRO A 194 1.38 0.46 -16.57
N GLU A 195 1.58 1.59 -17.24
CA GLU A 195 2.29 2.74 -16.64
C GLU A 195 1.59 3.30 -15.40
N SER A 196 0.26 3.21 -15.37
CA SER A 196 -0.58 3.58 -14.23
C SER A 196 -0.23 2.84 -12.93
N MET A 197 0.41 1.67 -12.99
CA MET A 197 0.89 0.97 -11.79
C MET A 197 2.16 1.61 -11.21
N PHE A 198 3.01 2.23 -12.05
CA PHE A 198 4.27 2.85 -11.61
C PHE A 198 4.08 4.28 -11.10
N ASN A 199 3.08 4.98 -11.63
CA ASN A 199 2.80 6.39 -11.35
C ASN A 199 1.78 6.57 -10.20
N ARG A 200 1.40 5.50 -9.52
CA ARG A 200 0.55 5.57 -8.32
C ARG A 200 1.30 6.26 -7.18
N PHE A 201 0.62 7.20 -6.52
CA PHE A 201 1.12 7.75 -5.26
C PHE A 201 1.34 6.62 -4.26
N PRO A 202 2.44 6.69 -3.47
CA PRO A 202 2.67 5.74 -2.40
C PRO A 202 1.44 5.73 -1.48
N PHE A 203 1.00 4.52 -1.15
CA PHE A 203 -0.07 4.32 -0.18
C PHE A 203 0.57 3.65 1.03
N PRO A 204 0.45 4.22 2.24
CA PRO A 204 1.15 3.71 3.40
C PRO A 204 0.70 2.27 3.70
N GLY A 205 1.57 1.47 4.32
CA GLY A 205 1.25 0.11 4.75
C GLY A 205 -0.08 -0.01 5.52
N PRO A 206 -0.34 0.84 6.54
CA PRO A 206 -1.65 0.88 7.23
C PRO A 206 -2.80 1.50 6.42
N ALA A 207 -2.60 1.81 5.13
CA ALA A 207 -3.67 2.20 4.22
C ALA A 207 -4.51 3.41 4.75
N LEU A 208 -5.85 3.32 4.72
CA LEU A 208 -6.71 4.38 5.26
C LEU A 208 -6.72 4.44 6.81
N ALA A 209 -6.18 3.44 7.51
CA ALA A 209 -6.08 3.47 8.98
C ALA A 209 -5.13 4.57 9.47
N ALA A 210 -4.10 4.91 8.68
CA ALA A 210 -3.23 6.08 8.90
C ALA A 210 -3.88 7.43 8.51
N ARG A 211 -5.12 7.39 8.01
CA ARG A 211 -5.89 8.58 7.67
C ARG A 211 -7.06 8.83 8.63
N VAL A 212 -7.16 8.03 9.68
CA VAL A 212 -8.18 8.15 10.73
C VAL A 212 -7.45 8.40 12.04
N ILE A 213 -7.65 9.57 12.62
CA ILE A 213 -7.14 9.88 13.96
C ILE A 213 -7.98 9.10 14.99
N GLY A 214 -7.31 8.43 15.93
CA GLY A 214 -7.94 7.54 16.90
C GLY A 214 -8.33 6.17 16.32
N GLU A 215 -9.38 5.58 16.91
CA GLU A 215 -9.88 4.24 16.57
C GLU A 215 -10.39 4.16 15.13
N VAL A 216 -10.11 3.02 14.48
CA VAL A 216 -10.45 2.74 13.08
C VAL A 216 -11.65 1.78 13.02
N THR A 217 -12.81 2.32 12.67
CA THR A 217 -14.05 1.55 12.48
C THR A 217 -14.46 1.47 11.00
N PRO A 218 -15.31 0.50 10.60
CA PRO A 218 -15.85 0.43 9.24
C PRO A 218 -16.51 1.74 8.78
N GLU A 219 -17.22 2.42 9.66
CA GLU A 219 -17.92 3.69 9.38
C GLU A 219 -16.92 4.82 9.11
N LYS A 220 -15.91 4.98 9.98
CA LYS A 220 -14.84 5.97 9.81
C LYS A 220 -14.06 5.72 8.52
N ILE A 221 -13.78 4.46 8.21
CA ILE A 221 -13.12 4.07 6.97
C ILE A 221 -13.99 4.37 5.74
N ALA A 222 -15.30 4.12 5.80
CA ALA A 222 -16.21 4.47 4.72
C ALA A 222 -16.23 6.00 4.46
N ILE A 223 -16.24 6.81 5.51
CA ILE A 223 -16.18 8.29 5.44
C ILE A 223 -14.87 8.74 4.79
N VAL A 224 -13.71 8.35 5.34
CA VAL A 224 -12.41 8.80 4.83
C VAL A 224 -12.12 8.27 3.43
N ARG A 225 -12.65 7.09 3.06
CA ARG A 225 -12.57 6.53 1.70
C ARG A 225 -13.33 7.39 0.69
N LYS A 226 -14.55 7.82 1.02
CA LYS A 226 -15.33 8.74 0.16
C LYS A 226 -14.62 10.09 0.04
N ALA A 227 -14.11 10.64 1.15
CA ALA A 227 -13.39 11.91 1.16
C ALA A 227 -12.09 11.83 0.33
N THR A 228 -11.31 10.76 0.51
CA THR A 228 -10.11 10.48 -0.29
C THR A 228 -10.42 10.45 -1.78
N ALA A 229 -11.48 9.73 -2.20
CA ALA A 229 -11.85 9.67 -3.62
C ALA A 229 -12.23 11.05 -4.19
N ILE A 230 -12.83 11.93 -3.40
CA ILE A 230 -13.13 13.31 -3.81
C ILE A 230 -11.85 14.13 -3.94
N VAL A 231 -10.96 14.07 -2.95
CA VAL A 231 -9.66 14.79 -2.97
C VAL A 231 -8.81 14.34 -4.15
N GLU A 232 -8.62 13.03 -4.35
CA GLU A 232 -7.86 12.49 -5.48
C GLU A 232 -8.45 12.94 -6.82
N ALA A 233 -9.78 12.95 -6.97
CA ALA A 233 -10.43 13.38 -8.21
C ALA A 233 -10.32 14.88 -8.47
N GLN A 234 -10.30 15.72 -7.43
CA GLN A 234 -10.20 17.18 -7.56
C GLN A 234 -8.75 17.66 -7.76
N LEU A 235 -7.76 16.92 -7.23
CA LEU A 235 -6.35 17.29 -7.29
C LEU A 235 -5.55 16.46 -8.29
N LYS A 236 -6.19 15.65 -9.14
CA LYS A 236 -5.53 14.77 -10.11
C LYS A 236 -4.52 15.49 -11.03
N ASP A 237 -4.82 16.73 -11.41
CA ASP A 237 -4.00 17.54 -12.33
C ASP A 237 -3.04 18.47 -11.57
N VAL A 238 -3.07 18.45 -10.24
CA VAL A 238 -2.17 19.24 -9.40
C VAL A 238 -0.86 18.49 -9.23
N LYS A 239 0.23 19.15 -9.63
CA LYS A 239 1.59 18.66 -9.38
C LYS A 239 1.94 18.80 -7.89
N ALA A 240 1.67 17.75 -7.13
CA ALA A 240 2.02 17.62 -5.72
C ALA A 240 2.80 16.32 -5.50
N PHE A 241 3.57 16.26 -4.41
CA PHE A 241 4.21 15.04 -3.94
C PHE A 241 3.19 14.02 -3.44
N GLN A 242 2.22 14.47 -2.66
CA GLN A 242 1.14 13.64 -2.13
C GLN A 242 -0.03 14.51 -1.68
N TYR A 243 -1.26 14.00 -1.81
CA TYR A 243 -2.46 14.57 -1.19
C TYR A 243 -3.30 13.50 -0.50
N LEU A 244 -3.96 13.90 0.59
CA LEU A 244 -4.68 13.02 1.50
C LEU A 244 -5.86 13.76 2.14
N ALA A 245 -6.88 12.98 2.47
CA ALA A 245 -7.95 13.38 3.37
C ALA A 245 -7.74 12.65 4.70
N ILE A 246 -7.73 13.40 5.80
CA ILE A 246 -7.61 12.89 7.18
C ILE A 246 -8.94 13.10 7.89
N LEU A 247 -9.46 12.03 8.49
CA LEU A 247 -10.62 12.10 9.38
C LEU A 247 -10.15 12.37 10.80
N HIS A 248 -10.56 13.51 11.35
CA HIS A 248 -10.31 13.85 12.75
C HIS A 248 -11.18 13.00 13.68
N ASN A 249 -10.67 12.73 14.89
CA ASN A 249 -11.45 12.06 15.92
C ASN A 249 -12.48 13.00 16.55
N ASP A 250 -12.11 14.27 16.68
CA ASP A 250 -12.99 15.30 17.21
C ASP A 250 -14.12 15.61 16.23
N ARG A 251 -15.28 15.90 16.81
CA ARG A 251 -16.46 16.35 16.09
C ARG A 251 -16.67 17.83 16.34
N VAL A 252 -17.30 18.48 15.38
CA VAL A 252 -17.58 19.91 15.41
C VAL A 252 -19.03 20.19 15.05
N THR A 253 -19.52 21.38 15.41
CA THR A 253 -20.87 21.80 15.07
C THR A 253 -20.96 22.21 13.60
N GLY A 254 -22.14 22.00 13.00
CA GLY A 254 -22.46 22.44 11.66
C GLY A 254 -23.97 22.58 11.47
N MET A 255 -24.39 22.92 10.26
CA MET A 255 -25.81 23.11 9.92
C MET A 255 -26.23 22.18 8.79
N ARG A 256 -27.41 21.58 8.93
CA ARG A 256 -28.08 20.77 7.90
C ARG A 256 -29.58 21.05 7.94
N TYR A 257 -30.17 21.39 6.81
CA TYR A 257 -31.62 21.61 6.68
C TYR A 257 -32.20 22.55 7.76
N GLY A 258 -31.48 23.63 8.08
CA GLY A 258 -31.89 24.60 9.11
C GLY A 258 -31.69 24.15 10.57
N LYS A 259 -31.13 22.95 10.83
CA LYS A 259 -30.86 22.44 12.19
C LYS A 259 -29.36 22.33 12.46
N ARG A 260 -28.98 22.60 13.72
CA ARG A 260 -27.61 22.32 14.19
C ARG A 260 -27.40 20.82 14.26
N VAL A 261 -26.24 20.38 13.79
CA VAL A 261 -25.78 19.00 13.85
C VAL A 261 -24.37 18.96 14.41
N PHE A 262 -24.01 17.85 15.05
CA PHE A 262 -22.65 17.56 15.45
C PHE A 262 -22.08 16.54 14.46
N GLY A 263 -20.93 16.78 13.85
CA GLY A 263 -20.45 15.96 12.73
C GLY A 263 -18.93 15.89 12.64
N ASN A 264 -18.46 15.08 11.71
CA ASN A 264 -17.04 14.84 11.49
C ASN A 264 -16.36 16.01 10.78
N GLN A 265 -15.05 16.10 10.96
CA GLN A 265 -14.19 17.04 10.26
C GLN A 265 -13.17 16.30 9.38
N ILE A 266 -13.03 16.75 8.13
CA ILE A 266 -12.00 16.26 7.22
C ILE A 266 -10.91 17.32 7.06
N GLU A 267 -9.66 16.98 7.36
CA GLU A 267 -8.51 17.79 7.01
C GLU A 267 -7.94 17.35 5.66
N ILE A 268 -7.79 18.29 4.75
CA ILE A 268 -7.11 18.09 3.48
C ILE A 268 -5.64 18.45 3.68
N ARG A 269 -4.73 17.54 3.30
CA ARG A 269 -3.31 17.85 3.14
C ARG A 269 -2.89 17.64 1.70
N CYS A 270 -2.16 18.59 1.14
CA CYS A 270 -1.55 18.51 -0.19
C CYS A 270 -0.13 19.06 -0.07
N TRP A 271 0.87 18.25 -0.39
CA TRP A 271 2.26 18.53 -0.07
C TRP A 271 3.12 18.64 -1.32
N ASN A 272 4.01 19.62 -1.33
CA ASN A 272 5.14 19.71 -2.24
C ASN A 272 6.40 19.25 -1.52
N SER A 273 7.11 18.29 -2.10
CA SER A 273 8.37 17.76 -1.60
C SER A 273 9.15 17.08 -2.72
N THR A 274 10.47 16.99 -2.57
CA THR A 274 11.36 16.21 -3.45
C THR A 274 11.76 14.87 -2.85
N ASP A 275 11.87 14.79 -1.51
CA ASP A 275 12.46 13.65 -0.79
C ASP A 275 11.67 13.21 0.46
N ALA A 276 10.50 13.80 0.71
CA ALA A 276 9.66 13.63 1.90
C ALA A 276 10.32 14.01 3.25
N ARG A 277 11.58 14.46 3.28
CA ARG A 277 12.27 14.91 4.52
C ARG A 277 11.85 16.32 4.89
N LYS A 278 11.79 17.20 3.90
CA LYS A 278 11.21 18.55 4.00
C LYS A 278 10.02 18.66 3.06
N ALA A 279 8.93 19.25 3.53
CA ALA A 279 7.74 19.43 2.72
C ALA A 279 7.03 20.73 3.09
N ALA A 280 6.36 21.33 2.11
CA ALA A 280 5.51 22.49 2.32
C ALA A 280 4.11 22.21 1.75
N PRO A 281 3.05 22.71 2.39
CA PRO A 281 1.71 22.58 1.84
C PRO A 281 1.62 23.30 0.50
N THR A 282 1.00 22.66 -0.48
CA THR A 282 0.78 23.24 -1.80
C THR A 282 -0.12 24.46 -1.66
N ARG A 283 0.22 25.59 -2.30
CA ARG A 283 -0.64 26.78 -2.31
C ARG A 283 -1.78 26.60 -3.32
N LEU A 284 -2.77 25.79 -2.96
CA LEU A 284 -3.95 25.56 -3.79
C LEU A 284 -4.77 26.84 -3.89
N PRO A 285 -5.31 27.20 -5.08
CA PRO A 285 -6.27 28.29 -5.19
C PRO A 285 -7.44 28.06 -4.25
N PHE A 286 -7.88 29.10 -3.55
CA PHE A 286 -8.95 28.98 -2.56
C PHE A 286 -10.26 28.44 -3.19
N THR A 287 -10.51 28.80 -4.45
CA THR A 287 -11.63 28.27 -5.24
C THR A 287 -11.61 26.75 -5.42
N VAL A 288 -10.42 26.12 -5.43
CA VAL A 288 -10.29 24.65 -5.46
C VAL A 288 -10.62 24.07 -4.08
N LEU A 289 -10.17 24.72 -3.00
CA LEU A 289 -10.50 24.33 -1.62
C LEU A 289 -12.00 24.41 -1.34
N GLU A 290 -12.66 25.51 -1.75
CA GLU A 290 -14.11 25.70 -1.62
C GLU A 290 -14.91 24.64 -2.38
N LYS A 291 -14.52 24.35 -3.63
CA LYS A 291 -15.13 23.28 -4.43
C LYS A 291 -14.98 21.91 -3.76
N MET A 292 -13.81 21.60 -3.22
CA MET A 292 -13.59 20.36 -2.47
C MET A 292 -14.46 20.31 -1.22
N ALA A 293 -14.49 21.38 -0.42
CA ALA A 293 -15.28 21.45 0.81
C ALA A 293 -16.78 21.27 0.54
N ALA A 294 -17.31 21.97 -0.47
CA ALA A 294 -18.71 21.83 -0.89
C ALA A 294 -19.03 20.41 -1.36
N LYS A 295 -18.13 19.78 -2.13
CA LYS A 295 -18.34 18.42 -2.64
C LYS A 295 -18.26 17.35 -1.54
N ILE A 296 -17.35 17.51 -0.59
CA ILE A 296 -17.21 16.61 0.56
C ILE A 296 -18.47 16.69 1.43
N THR A 297 -18.85 17.89 1.88
CA THR A 297 -19.99 18.09 2.79
C THR A 297 -21.33 17.74 2.15
N LYS A 298 -21.48 17.91 0.82
CA LYS A 298 -22.67 17.49 0.07
C LYS A 298 -22.79 15.97 -0.05
N ASN A 299 -21.70 15.26 -0.33
CA ASN A 299 -21.74 13.83 -0.65
C ASN A 299 -21.49 12.91 0.57
N ILE A 300 -21.05 13.48 1.68
CA ILE A 300 -20.77 12.77 2.93
C ILE A 300 -21.53 13.50 4.06
N PRO A 301 -22.81 13.17 4.28
CA PRO A 301 -23.66 13.85 5.26
C PRO A 301 -23.08 13.88 6.67
N GLU A 302 -22.26 12.88 7.02
CA GLU A 302 -21.58 12.73 8.30
C GLU A 302 -20.47 13.77 8.52
N VAL A 303 -19.99 14.45 7.46
CA VAL A 303 -18.93 15.46 7.51
C VAL A 303 -19.52 16.86 7.43
N VAL A 304 -19.22 17.69 8.41
CA VAL A 304 -19.79 19.06 8.53
C VAL A 304 -18.74 20.17 8.40
N SER A 305 -17.45 19.83 8.54
CA SER A 305 -16.34 20.78 8.45
C SER A 305 -15.22 20.21 7.58
N VAL A 306 -14.56 21.08 6.83
CA VAL A 306 -13.38 20.76 6.02
C VAL A 306 -12.30 21.79 6.29
N THR A 307 -11.09 21.34 6.63
CA THR A 307 -9.93 22.19 6.90
C THR A 307 -8.80 21.90 5.92
N TYR A 308 -7.80 22.80 5.85
CA TYR A 308 -6.61 22.61 5.03
C TYR A 308 -5.34 22.80 5.87
N ASN A 309 -4.42 21.85 5.79
CA ASN A 309 -3.15 21.92 6.53
C ASN A 309 -2.20 22.95 5.88
N ILE A 310 -1.70 23.90 6.67
CA ILE A 310 -0.81 24.98 6.23
C ILE A 310 0.56 24.97 6.91
N THR A 311 0.85 23.97 7.74
CA THR A 311 2.12 23.88 8.49
C THR A 311 3.16 23.15 7.65
N THR A 312 4.42 23.60 7.67
CA THR A 312 5.52 22.91 6.98
C THR A 312 5.97 21.64 7.71
N LYS A 313 6.72 20.79 7.02
CA LYS A 313 7.54 19.71 7.61
C LYS A 313 9.01 20.13 7.57
N PRO A 314 9.68 20.31 8.73
CA PRO A 314 9.14 20.41 10.09
C PRO A 314 8.31 21.70 10.31
N THR A 315 7.46 21.80 11.33
CA THR A 315 7.26 20.92 12.51
C THR A 315 6.25 19.78 12.31
N SER A 316 5.43 19.81 11.26
CA SER A 316 4.44 18.76 10.99
C SER A 316 5.05 17.57 10.22
N THR A 317 4.22 16.58 9.91
CA THR A 317 4.53 15.42 9.06
C THR A 317 3.55 15.33 7.89
N ILE A 318 3.90 14.59 6.84
CA ILE A 318 3.02 14.42 5.67
C ILE A 318 1.71 13.73 6.08
N GLU A 319 1.82 12.54 6.69
CA GLU A 319 0.70 11.83 7.34
C GLU A 319 0.38 12.47 8.70
N ALA A 320 -0.84 12.23 9.18
CA ALA A 320 -1.32 12.74 10.48
C ALA A 320 -1.25 11.69 11.61
N VAL A 321 -1.05 10.43 11.25
CA VAL A 321 -1.08 9.23 12.10
C VAL A 321 0.11 8.36 11.71
#